data_AF-A0A6C0KSF2-F1
#
_entry.id   AF-A0A6C0KSF2-F1
#
_cell.length_a   1.000
_cell.length_b   1.000
_cell.length_c   1.000
_cell.angle_alpha   90.00
_cell.angle_beta   90.00
_cell.angle_gamma   90.00
#
_symmetry.space_group_name_H-M   'P 1'
#
loop_
_entity.id
_entity.type
_entity.pdbx_description
1 polymer ?
#
loop_
_entity_poly.entity_id
_entity_poly.type
_entity_poly.pdbx_seq_one_letter_code
_entity_poly.pdbx_strand_id
1 'polypeptide(L)'
;MKHIFMGINFKLMLCFEKTIKEMNDILDFMTAMFEKKGETYSTNELLLEAVQNYSPEVVEYLIFQGGDINYMQGECLRIAIKTKNYSVVECILKNPEFTVDSSIVNIVIQTAVDVNIFRWFVMQKKHINEQYLREIVKHSITFFVIQRDITTLQLFVDNLGPLNYIGHDAVINAINYDFIEILTFLYHNGADVFFDNHFPLVLACTKGKLEIVKFLYSNGSDIYAQNNKPFIVSLSSGNLQLVKFLLQQGVNATINREQAIKIAESQFDLHLIEILIDNGCSGRNVTWESAKKFINKKNINPWWYSFQSTKDFGTRVLKNTWENIYMSFS
;
A
#
# COMPACT_ATOMS: atom_id res chain seq x y z
N MET A 1 -55.00 -6.29 -1.66
CA MET A 1 -55.01 -4.80 -1.76
C MET A 1 -56.07 -4.06 -0.92
N LYS A 2 -56.90 -4.69 -0.06
CA LYS A 2 -57.91 -3.94 0.75
C LYS A 2 -57.75 -3.94 2.28
N HIS A 3 -56.74 -4.60 2.85
CA HIS A 3 -56.64 -4.73 4.31
C HIS A 3 -55.31 -4.28 4.97
N ILE A 4 -54.40 -3.62 4.25
CA ILE A 4 -53.15 -3.07 4.83
C ILE A 4 -53.22 -1.54 5.03
N PHE A 5 -54.25 -0.86 4.50
CA PHE A 5 -54.27 0.61 4.38
C PHE A 5 -55.06 1.38 5.46
N MET A 6 -55.35 0.82 6.64
CA MET A 6 -56.20 1.50 7.64
C MET A 6 -55.49 2.53 8.54
N GLY A 7 -54.25 2.93 8.26
CA GLY A 7 -53.51 3.89 9.09
C GLY A 7 -52.68 4.95 8.35
N ILE A 8 -52.73 5.02 7.02
CA ILE A 8 -51.89 5.96 6.26
C ILE A 8 -52.65 7.27 6.05
N ASN A 9 -52.07 8.38 6.52
CA ASN A 9 -52.60 9.75 6.41
C ASN A 9 -52.96 10.09 4.95
N PHE A 10 -54.13 10.68 4.71
CA PHE A 10 -54.64 11.00 3.37
C PHE A 10 -53.68 11.89 2.54
N LYS A 11 -52.91 12.77 3.19
CA LYS A 11 -51.84 13.54 2.52
C LYS A 11 -50.69 12.67 2.05
N LEU A 12 -50.31 11.65 2.83
CA LEU A 12 -49.31 10.66 2.43
C LEU A 12 -49.82 9.84 1.24
N MET A 13 -51.09 9.42 1.23
CA MET A 13 -51.70 8.68 0.12
C MET A 13 -51.71 9.48 -1.20
N LEU A 14 -52.07 10.78 -1.15
CA LEU A 14 -52.02 11.66 -2.33
C LEU A 14 -50.59 11.95 -2.81
N CYS A 15 -49.63 12.09 -1.89
CA CYS A 15 -48.22 12.16 -2.25
C CYS A 15 -47.79 10.87 -2.97
N PHE A 16 -48.11 9.70 -2.41
CA PHE A 16 -47.82 8.40 -3.01
C PHE A 16 -48.42 8.25 -4.41
N GLU A 17 -49.69 8.61 -4.62
CA GLU A 17 -50.33 8.56 -5.95
C GLU A 17 -49.64 9.47 -6.96
N LYS A 18 -49.25 10.69 -6.54
CA LYS A 18 -48.51 11.61 -7.39
C LYS A 18 -47.13 11.05 -7.77
N THR A 19 -46.42 10.46 -6.82
CA THR A 19 -45.10 9.84 -7.07
C THR A 19 -45.22 8.63 -8.00
N ILE A 20 -46.27 7.80 -7.84
CA ILE A 20 -46.52 6.66 -8.73
C ILE A 20 -46.82 7.13 -10.15
N LYS A 21 -47.60 8.21 -10.31
CA LYS A 21 -47.86 8.78 -11.62
C LYS A 21 -46.58 9.27 -12.28
N GLU A 22 -45.75 10.02 -11.55
CA GLU A 22 -44.45 10.49 -12.05
C GLU A 22 -43.54 9.32 -12.46
N MET A 23 -43.50 8.24 -11.68
CA MET A 23 -42.75 7.02 -12.03
C MET A 23 -43.29 6.32 -13.28
N ASN A 24 -44.60 6.26 -13.46
CA ASN A 24 -45.22 5.70 -14.68
C ASN A 24 -44.95 6.59 -15.90
N ASP A 25 -45.02 7.91 -15.76
CA ASP A 25 -44.70 8.83 -16.85
C ASP A 25 -43.22 8.67 -17.29
N ILE A 26 -42.30 8.43 -16.33
CA ILE A 26 -40.90 8.10 -16.62
C ILE A 26 -40.79 6.75 -17.35
N LEU A 27 -41.51 5.73 -16.90
CA LEU A 27 -41.51 4.41 -17.51
C LEU A 27 -42.02 4.44 -18.96
N ASP A 28 -43.12 5.15 -19.20
CA ASP A 28 -43.69 5.37 -20.54
C ASP A 28 -42.68 6.09 -21.44
N PHE A 29 -42.00 7.11 -20.92
CA PHE A 29 -40.95 7.82 -21.65
C PHE A 29 -39.77 6.92 -22.00
N MET A 30 -39.27 6.13 -21.05
CA MET A 30 -38.18 5.18 -21.28
C MET A 30 -38.58 4.17 -22.36
N THR A 31 -39.76 3.58 -22.23
CA THR A 31 -40.30 2.60 -23.19
C THR A 31 -40.41 3.22 -24.59
N ALA A 32 -40.92 4.45 -24.70
CA ALA A 32 -41.04 5.15 -25.98
C ALA A 32 -39.69 5.53 -26.62
N MET A 33 -38.66 5.87 -25.83
CA MET A 33 -37.30 6.09 -26.34
C MET A 33 -36.73 4.83 -26.99
N PHE A 34 -37.05 3.70 -26.39
CA PHE A 34 -36.57 2.39 -26.76
C PHE A 34 -37.35 1.85 -27.98
N GLU A 35 -38.68 2.00 -28.05
CA GLU A 35 -39.48 1.65 -29.26
C GLU A 35 -39.01 2.40 -30.52
N LYS A 36 -38.55 3.66 -30.38
CA LYS A 36 -37.98 4.43 -31.50
C LYS A 36 -36.68 3.84 -32.06
N LYS A 37 -35.98 3.00 -31.30
CA LYS A 37 -34.78 2.26 -31.75
C LYS A 37 -35.14 0.91 -32.41
N GLY A 38 -36.41 0.50 -32.40
CA GLY A 38 -36.91 -0.68 -33.12
C GLY A 38 -36.73 -2.02 -32.40
N GLU A 39 -36.47 -2.03 -31.08
CA GLU A 39 -36.33 -3.25 -30.30
C GLU A 39 -37.55 -3.44 -29.36
N THR A 40 -37.80 -4.66 -28.88
CA THR A 40 -38.80 -4.96 -27.84
C THR A 40 -38.07 -5.22 -26.55
N TYR A 41 -38.42 -4.54 -25.47
CA TYR A 41 -37.58 -4.49 -24.27
C TYR A 41 -38.19 -5.22 -23.08
N SER A 42 -37.32 -5.87 -22.32
CA SER A 42 -37.61 -6.46 -21.03
C SER A 42 -37.50 -5.42 -19.90
N THR A 43 -38.20 -5.63 -18.79
CA THR A 43 -38.04 -4.82 -17.56
C THR A 43 -36.58 -4.74 -17.11
N ASN A 44 -35.79 -5.78 -17.39
CA ASN A 44 -34.37 -5.82 -17.06
C ASN A 44 -33.52 -4.87 -17.91
N GLU A 45 -33.82 -4.69 -19.19
CA GLU A 45 -33.11 -3.71 -20.03
C GLU A 45 -33.44 -2.27 -19.63
N LEU A 46 -34.71 -2.03 -19.27
CA LEU A 46 -35.12 -0.76 -18.67
C LEU A 46 -34.40 -0.51 -17.33
N LEU A 47 -34.25 -1.54 -16.50
CA LEU A 47 -33.52 -1.46 -15.25
C LEU A 47 -32.05 -1.08 -15.45
N LEU A 48 -31.36 -1.65 -16.44
CA LEU A 48 -29.97 -1.29 -16.76
C LEU A 48 -29.84 0.18 -17.18
N GLU A 49 -30.77 0.67 -18.00
CA GLU A 49 -30.82 2.07 -18.40
C GLU A 49 -31.09 3.00 -17.20
N ALA A 50 -32.02 2.60 -16.31
CA ALA A 50 -32.33 3.34 -15.10
C ALA A 50 -31.12 3.46 -14.17
N VAL A 51 -30.40 2.35 -13.96
CA VAL A 51 -29.18 2.33 -13.15
C VAL A 51 -28.12 3.30 -13.69
N GLN A 52 -28.04 3.46 -15.01
CA GLN A 52 -27.07 4.33 -15.64
C GLN A 52 -27.44 5.81 -15.49
N ASN A 53 -28.71 6.16 -15.72
CA ASN A 53 -29.10 7.54 -16.04
C ASN A 53 -30.12 8.16 -15.07
N TYR A 54 -30.64 7.40 -14.12
CA TYR A 54 -31.75 7.82 -13.27
C TYR A 54 -31.43 7.70 -11.77
N SER A 55 -32.36 8.18 -10.94
CA SER A 55 -32.20 8.19 -9.49
C SER A 55 -32.50 6.82 -8.87
N PRO A 56 -32.04 6.56 -7.63
CA PRO A 56 -32.31 5.30 -6.93
C PRO A 56 -33.81 4.95 -6.85
N GLU A 57 -34.68 5.95 -6.72
CA GLU A 57 -36.12 5.73 -6.60
C GLU A 57 -36.72 5.12 -7.88
N VAL A 58 -36.20 5.49 -9.05
CA VAL A 58 -36.62 4.89 -10.34
C VAL A 58 -36.11 3.44 -10.43
N VAL A 59 -34.89 3.18 -9.95
CA VAL A 59 -34.31 1.83 -9.90
C VAL A 59 -35.13 0.93 -8.98
N GLU A 60 -35.45 1.39 -7.77
CA GLU A 60 -36.31 0.66 -6.83
C GLU A 60 -37.70 0.38 -7.42
N TYR A 61 -38.28 1.37 -8.11
CA TYR A 61 -39.57 1.19 -8.77
C TYR A 61 -39.52 0.11 -9.85
N LEU A 62 -38.48 0.08 -10.69
CA LEU A 62 -38.32 -0.94 -11.73
C LEU A 62 -38.08 -2.34 -11.15
N ILE A 63 -37.34 -2.44 -10.04
CA ILE A 63 -37.20 -3.72 -9.31
C ILE A 63 -38.58 -4.17 -8.80
N PHE A 64 -39.37 -3.25 -8.23
CA PHE A 64 -40.75 -3.55 -7.79
C PHE A 64 -41.67 -4.00 -8.94
N GLN A 65 -41.44 -3.52 -10.16
CA GLN A 65 -42.15 -3.99 -11.37
C GLN A 65 -41.65 -5.35 -11.89
N GLY A 66 -40.74 -6.02 -11.18
CA GLY A 66 -40.21 -7.34 -11.53
C GLY A 66 -38.88 -7.32 -12.29
N GLY A 67 -38.16 -6.19 -12.28
CA GLY A 67 -36.79 -6.14 -12.75
C GLY A 67 -35.86 -6.95 -11.83
N ASP A 68 -35.08 -7.86 -12.40
CA ASP A 68 -34.10 -8.67 -11.67
C ASP A 68 -32.81 -7.87 -11.44
N ILE A 69 -32.54 -7.53 -10.18
CA ILE A 69 -31.33 -6.77 -9.80
C ILE A 69 -30.03 -7.54 -10.05
N ASN A 70 -30.10 -8.87 -10.12
CA ASN A 70 -28.97 -9.76 -10.39
C ASN A 70 -28.83 -10.10 -11.89
N TYR A 71 -29.67 -9.51 -12.75
CA TYR A 71 -29.67 -9.76 -14.19
C TYR A 71 -28.26 -9.63 -14.78
N MET A 72 -27.95 -10.55 -15.71
CA MET A 72 -26.63 -10.68 -16.32
C MET A 72 -25.47 -10.71 -15.30
N GLN A 73 -25.63 -11.47 -14.21
CA GLN A 73 -24.57 -11.71 -13.21
C GLN A 73 -24.07 -10.41 -12.56
N GLY A 74 -25.01 -9.51 -12.24
CA GLY A 74 -24.71 -8.27 -11.53
C GLY A 74 -24.37 -7.06 -12.40
N GLU A 75 -24.87 -7.04 -13.63
CA GLU A 75 -24.63 -5.95 -14.56
C GLU A 75 -25.06 -4.59 -14.00
N CYS A 76 -26.18 -4.55 -13.28
CA CYS A 76 -26.65 -3.37 -12.57
C CYS A 76 -25.56 -2.79 -11.65
N LEU A 77 -24.92 -3.62 -10.81
CA LEU A 77 -23.86 -3.14 -9.93
C LEU A 77 -22.66 -2.62 -10.74
N ARG A 78 -22.27 -3.32 -11.82
CA ARG A 78 -21.17 -2.91 -12.68
C ARG A 78 -21.40 -1.53 -13.29
N ILE A 79 -22.59 -1.29 -13.86
CA ILE A 79 -22.95 0.00 -14.46
C ILE A 79 -22.93 1.09 -13.39
N ALA A 80 -23.58 0.85 -12.24
CA ALA A 80 -23.65 1.82 -11.14
C ALA A 80 -22.26 2.25 -10.64
N ILE A 81 -21.32 1.30 -10.50
CA ILE A 81 -19.93 1.58 -10.11
C ILE A 81 -19.22 2.39 -11.19
N LYS A 82 -19.34 1.98 -12.47
CA LYS A 82 -18.68 2.67 -13.60
C LYS A 82 -19.17 4.10 -13.80
N THR A 83 -20.46 4.35 -13.61
CA THR A 83 -21.05 5.70 -13.69
C THR A 83 -20.78 6.53 -12.44
N LYS A 84 -20.21 5.94 -11.39
CA LYS A 84 -19.96 6.55 -10.07
C LYS A 84 -21.24 7.06 -9.41
N ASN A 85 -22.37 6.44 -9.72
CA ASN A 85 -23.65 6.76 -9.10
C ASN A 85 -23.77 6.02 -7.76
N TYR A 86 -23.06 6.51 -6.74
CA TYR A 86 -22.95 5.82 -5.46
C TYR A 86 -24.28 5.68 -4.70
N SER A 87 -25.24 6.58 -4.93
CA SER A 87 -26.59 6.44 -4.40
C SER A 87 -27.31 5.21 -4.97
N VAL A 88 -27.15 4.95 -6.27
CA VAL A 88 -27.68 3.73 -6.91
C VAL A 88 -26.89 2.49 -6.48
N VAL A 89 -25.57 2.59 -6.30
CA VAL A 89 -24.77 1.48 -5.72
C VAL A 89 -25.31 1.12 -4.35
N GLU A 90 -25.54 2.09 -3.47
CA GLU A 90 -26.10 1.85 -2.13
C GLU A 90 -27.50 1.22 -2.20
N CYS A 91 -28.35 1.69 -3.11
CA CYS A 91 -29.67 1.11 -3.38
C CYS A 91 -29.57 -0.37 -3.80
N ILE A 92 -28.69 -0.70 -4.75
CA ILE A 92 -28.47 -2.07 -5.22
C ILE A 92 -28.01 -2.95 -4.06
N LEU A 93 -26.98 -2.50 -3.33
CA LEU A 93 -26.39 -3.29 -2.26
C LEU A 93 -27.37 -3.51 -1.10
N LYS A 94 -28.20 -2.52 -0.73
CA LYS A 94 -29.21 -2.66 0.33
C LYS A 94 -30.42 -3.49 -0.08
N ASN A 95 -30.58 -3.83 -1.36
CA ASN A 95 -31.73 -4.59 -1.82
C ASN A 95 -31.69 -6.03 -1.27
N PRO A 96 -32.75 -6.53 -0.62
CA PRO A 96 -32.78 -7.88 -0.05
C PRO A 96 -32.62 -9.02 -1.07
N GLU A 97 -32.96 -8.79 -2.34
CA GLU A 97 -32.84 -9.76 -3.42
C GLU A 97 -31.45 -9.75 -4.07
N PHE A 98 -30.60 -8.78 -3.72
CA PHE A 98 -29.23 -8.73 -4.23
C PHE A 98 -28.39 -9.88 -3.67
N THR A 99 -27.78 -10.64 -4.56
CA THR A 99 -26.96 -11.80 -4.22
C THR A 99 -25.51 -11.59 -4.65
N VAL A 100 -24.58 -12.14 -3.89
CA VAL A 100 -23.15 -12.03 -4.16
C VAL A 100 -22.62 -13.38 -4.62
N ASP A 101 -22.22 -13.43 -5.88
CA ASP A 101 -21.52 -14.56 -6.49
C ASP A 101 -20.08 -14.17 -6.89
N SER A 102 -19.37 -15.09 -7.54
CA SER A 102 -18.01 -14.84 -8.04
C SER A 102 -17.93 -13.73 -9.09
N SER A 103 -18.97 -13.52 -9.88
CA SER A 103 -19.02 -12.48 -10.91
C SER A 103 -19.07 -11.09 -10.27
N ILE A 104 -19.91 -10.93 -9.24
CA ILE A 104 -19.97 -9.72 -8.42
C ILE A 104 -18.61 -9.41 -7.78
N VAL A 105 -17.97 -10.42 -7.20
CA VAL A 105 -16.64 -10.26 -6.58
C VAL A 105 -15.62 -9.74 -7.60
N ASN A 106 -15.59 -10.32 -8.80
CA ASN A 106 -14.71 -9.88 -9.87
C ASN A 106 -15.02 -8.44 -10.33
N ILE A 107 -16.30 -8.09 -10.47
CA ILE A 107 -16.72 -6.72 -10.80
C ILE A 107 -16.18 -5.74 -9.76
N VAL A 108 -16.40 -6.02 -8.47
CA VAL A 108 -15.95 -5.16 -7.37
C VAL A 108 -14.44 -5.02 -7.37
N ILE A 109 -13.69 -6.12 -7.46
CA ILE A 109 -12.22 -6.11 -7.47
C ILE A 109 -11.66 -5.30 -8.65
N GLN A 110 -12.27 -5.40 -9.83
CA GLN A 110 -11.75 -4.77 -11.04
C GLN A 110 -12.19 -3.32 -11.23
N THR A 111 -13.36 -2.94 -10.70
CA THR A 111 -13.99 -1.66 -11.05
C THR A 111 -14.26 -0.74 -9.87
N ALA A 112 -14.35 -1.27 -8.64
CA ALA A 112 -14.64 -0.44 -7.49
C ALA A 112 -13.42 0.41 -7.09
N VAL A 113 -13.64 1.72 -7.01
CA VAL A 113 -12.65 2.69 -6.51
C VAL A 113 -13.11 3.32 -5.19
N ASP A 114 -14.42 3.27 -4.90
CA ASP A 114 -14.97 3.82 -3.67
C ASP A 114 -14.78 2.86 -2.49
N VAL A 115 -14.09 3.36 -1.46
CA VAL A 115 -13.87 2.69 -0.17
C VAL A 115 -15.15 2.15 0.46
N ASN A 116 -16.27 2.85 0.28
CA ASN A 116 -17.54 2.52 0.92
C ASN A 116 -18.15 1.23 0.36
N ILE A 117 -17.86 0.91 -0.89
CA ILE A 117 -18.27 -0.37 -1.51
C ILE A 117 -17.60 -1.51 -0.74
N PHE A 118 -16.27 -1.48 -0.62
CA PHE A 118 -15.53 -2.53 0.10
C PHE A 118 -15.96 -2.66 1.56
N ARG A 119 -16.17 -1.51 2.25
CA ARG A 119 -16.70 -1.50 3.62
C ARG A 119 -18.05 -2.19 3.71
N TRP A 120 -18.97 -1.88 2.79
CA TRP A 120 -20.28 -2.50 2.79
C TRP A 120 -20.20 -4.02 2.71
N PHE A 121 -19.41 -4.57 1.78
CA PHE A 121 -19.23 -6.02 1.64
C PHE A 121 -18.76 -6.65 2.95
N VAL A 122 -17.73 -6.08 3.58
CA VAL A 122 -17.18 -6.62 4.85
C VAL A 122 -18.20 -6.54 5.99
N MET A 123 -19.01 -5.49 6.06
CA MET A 123 -20.08 -5.36 7.07
C MET A 123 -21.19 -6.41 6.91
N GLN A 124 -21.39 -6.95 5.71
CA GLN A 124 -22.39 -8.00 5.43
C GLN A 124 -21.85 -9.43 5.63
N LYS A 125 -20.82 -9.62 6.48
CA LYS A 125 -20.19 -10.93 6.71
C LYS A 125 -21.17 -12.08 6.95
N LYS A 126 -22.30 -11.83 7.62
CA LYS A 126 -23.30 -12.87 7.91
C LYS A 126 -24.03 -13.40 6.67
N HIS A 127 -24.04 -12.64 5.59
CA HIS A 127 -24.82 -12.93 4.38
C HIS A 127 -23.94 -13.28 3.17
N ILE A 128 -22.65 -12.96 3.23
CA ILE A 128 -21.70 -13.17 2.13
C ILE A 128 -20.71 -14.27 2.51
N ASN A 129 -20.37 -15.11 1.54
CA ASN A 129 -19.35 -16.14 1.70
C ASN A 129 -18.01 -15.51 2.16
N GLU A 130 -17.42 -16.06 3.23
CA GLU A 130 -16.18 -15.53 3.80
C GLU A 130 -15.01 -15.55 2.80
N GLN A 131 -14.93 -16.55 1.92
CA GLN A 131 -13.90 -16.63 0.88
C GLN A 131 -14.01 -15.45 -0.09
N TYR A 132 -15.22 -15.05 -0.47
CA TYR A 132 -15.45 -13.87 -1.32
C TYR A 132 -14.99 -12.60 -0.63
N LEU A 133 -15.27 -12.45 0.67
CA LEU A 133 -14.81 -11.30 1.45
C LEU A 133 -13.29 -11.25 1.57
N ARG A 134 -12.65 -12.40 1.78
CA ARG A 134 -11.18 -12.49 1.83
C ARG A 134 -10.56 -12.11 0.49
N GLU A 135 -11.13 -12.54 -0.64
CA GLU A 135 -10.67 -12.14 -1.97
C GLU A 135 -10.84 -10.63 -2.21
N ILE A 136 -12.00 -10.06 -1.84
CA ILE A 136 -12.21 -8.60 -1.92
C ILE A 136 -11.15 -7.86 -1.11
N VAL A 137 -10.96 -8.23 0.16
CA VAL A 137 -9.99 -7.58 1.05
C VAL A 137 -8.58 -7.72 0.52
N LYS A 138 -8.19 -8.90 0.03
CA LYS A 138 -6.86 -9.15 -0.53
C LYS A 138 -6.51 -8.18 -1.67
N HIS A 139 -7.48 -7.83 -2.52
CA HIS A 139 -7.26 -6.91 -3.63
C HIS A 139 -7.41 -5.44 -3.24
N SER A 140 -8.26 -5.11 -2.26
CA SER A 140 -8.51 -3.73 -1.86
C SER A 140 -7.58 -3.21 -0.77
N ILE A 141 -6.97 -4.08 0.04
CA ILE A 141 -6.23 -3.69 1.26
C ILE A 141 -5.10 -2.69 0.98
N THR A 142 -4.41 -2.84 -0.15
CA THR A 142 -3.33 -1.93 -0.56
C THR A 142 -3.81 -0.48 -0.70
N PHE A 143 -5.04 -0.27 -1.18
CA PHE A 143 -5.64 1.07 -1.29
C PHE A 143 -5.80 1.74 0.07
N PHE A 144 -6.29 0.99 1.06
CA PHE A 144 -6.45 1.48 2.44
C PHE A 144 -5.12 1.72 3.14
N VAL A 145 -4.10 0.89 2.87
CA VAL A 145 -2.72 1.11 3.34
C VAL A 145 -2.17 2.43 2.81
N ILE A 146 -2.32 2.71 1.51
CA ILE A 146 -1.81 3.94 0.87
C ILE A 146 -2.51 5.17 1.45
N GLN A 147 -3.82 5.08 1.72
CA GLN A 147 -4.59 6.15 2.37
C GLN A 147 -4.37 6.28 3.88
N ARG A 148 -3.64 5.33 4.50
CA ARG A 148 -3.49 5.21 5.96
C ARG A 148 -4.81 5.09 6.72
N ASP A 149 -5.82 4.46 6.12
CA ASP A 149 -7.14 4.26 6.75
C ASP A 149 -7.11 3.07 7.71
N ILE A 150 -6.50 3.28 8.88
CA ILE A 150 -6.42 2.28 9.96
C ILE A 150 -7.81 1.81 10.40
N THR A 151 -8.81 2.71 10.40
CA THR A 151 -10.17 2.38 10.83
C THR A 151 -10.77 1.28 9.94
N THR A 152 -10.59 1.36 8.63
CA THR A 152 -11.05 0.29 7.72
C THR A 152 -10.23 -0.98 7.85
N LEU A 153 -8.92 -0.86 8.02
CA LEU A 153 -8.06 -2.03 8.26
C LEU A 153 -8.49 -2.77 9.54
N GLN A 154 -8.83 -2.04 10.60
CA GLN A 154 -9.41 -2.60 11.82
C GLN A 154 -10.76 -3.25 11.57
N LEU A 155 -11.65 -2.61 10.80
CA LEU A 155 -12.93 -3.21 10.41
C LEU A 155 -12.76 -4.56 9.69
N PHE A 156 -11.73 -4.69 8.83
CA PHE A 156 -11.42 -5.95 8.17
C PHE A 156 -11.01 -7.04 9.17
N VAL A 157 -10.16 -6.69 10.14
CA VAL A 157 -9.74 -7.60 11.21
C VAL A 157 -10.91 -8.00 12.09
N ASP A 158 -11.73 -7.04 12.52
CA ASP A 158 -12.87 -7.29 13.40
C ASP A 158 -13.87 -8.27 12.77
N ASN A 159 -14.04 -8.19 11.45
CA ASN A 159 -14.95 -9.07 10.72
C ASN A 159 -14.29 -10.40 10.32
N LEU A 160 -13.08 -10.39 9.75
CA LEU A 160 -12.48 -11.58 9.11
C LEU A 160 -11.37 -12.24 9.93
N GLY A 161 -10.99 -11.66 11.06
CA GLY A 161 -9.87 -12.11 11.90
C GLY A 161 -8.51 -11.72 11.32
N PRO A 162 -7.45 -12.49 11.64
CA PRO A 162 -6.09 -12.19 11.19
C PRO A 162 -5.96 -12.10 9.67
N LEU A 163 -5.12 -11.18 9.21
CA LEU A 163 -4.77 -10.88 7.83
C LEU A 163 -3.67 -11.80 7.27
N ASN A 164 -3.56 -13.03 7.73
CA ASN A 164 -2.54 -13.98 7.27
C ASN A 164 -2.75 -14.49 5.81
N TYR A 165 -3.88 -14.16 5.20
CA TYR A 165 -4.25 -14.52 3.84
C TYR A 165 -3.97 -13.39 2.83
N ILE A 166 -3.58 -12.20 3.30
CA ILE A 166 -3.29 -11.08 2.40
C ILE A 166 -1.96 -11.33 1.69
N GLY A 167 -1.85 -10.84 0.46
CA GLY A 167 -0.58 -10.85 -0.25
C GLY A 167 0.43 -9.87 0.34
N HIS A 168 1.65 -9.90 -0.20
CA HIS A 168 2.76 -9.09 0.30
C HIS A 168 2.68 -7.59 -0.04
N ASP A 169 1.84 -7.21 -1.01
CA ASP A 169 1.75 -5.84 -1.53
C ASP A 169 1.41 -4.80 -0.45
N ALA A 170 0.57 -5.15 0.51
CA ALA A 170 0.22 -4.29 1.63
C ALA A 170 1.47 -3.94 2.48
N VAL A 171 2.27 -4.97 2.81
CA VAL A 171 3.52 -4.83 3.56
C VAL A 171 4.56 -4.04 2.76
N ILE A 172 4.72 -4.34 1.47
CA ILE A 172 5.63 -3.62 0.56
C ILE A 172 5.27 -2.14 0.50
N ASN A 173 3.98 -1.81 0.37
CA ASN A 173 3.54 -0.41 0.32
C ASN A 173 3.73 0.29 1.66
N ALA A 174 3.41 -0.35 2.78
CA ALA A 174 3.67 0.23 4.11
C ALA A 174 5.17 0.61 4.27
N ILE A 175 6.09 -0.22 3.78
CA ILE A 175 7.53 0.06 3.80
C ILE A 175 7.91 1.18 2.83
N ASN A 176 7.38 1.15 1.60
CA ASN A 176 7.65 2.15 0.58
C ASN A 176 7.30 3.57 1.03
N TYR A 177 6.17 3.72 1.74
CA TYR A 177 5.67 4.99 2.22
C TYR A 177 6.10 5.34 3.65
N ASP A 178 6.93 4.51 4.29
CA ASP A 178 7.42 4.71 5.67
C ASP A 178 6.33 4.71 6.74
N PHE A 179 5.27 3.93 6.52
CA PHE A 179 4.12 3.83 7.41
C PHE A 179 4.37 2.77 8.49
N ILE A 180 5.26 3.08 9.44
CA ILE A 180 5.61 2.17 10.55
C ILE A 180 4.38 1.73 11.36
N GLU A 181 3.42 2.64 11.59
CA GLU A 181 2.16 2.34 12.28
C GLU A 181 1.35 1.27 11.55
N ILE A 182 1.22 1.40 10.22
CA ILE A 182 0.51 0.43 9.38
C ILE A 182 1.26 -0.90 9.32
N LEU A 183 2.58 -0.86 9.14
CA LEU A 183 3.40 -2.08 9.12
C LEU A 183 3.27 -2.84 10.45
N THR A 184 3.31 -2.13 11.57
CA THR A 184 3.11 -2.68 12.92
C THR A 184 1.73 -3.29 13.05
N PHE A 185 0.69 -2.57 12.59
CA PHE A 185 -0.68 -3.07 12.58
C PHE A 185 -0.81 -4.38 11.77
N LEU A 186 -0.28 -4.41 10.54
CA LEU A 186 -0.34 -5.58 9.67
C LEU A 186 0.35 -6.79 10.31
N TYR A 187 1.55 -6.60 10.89
CA TYR A 187 2.29 -7.66 11.58
C TYR A 187 1.53 -8.25 12.77
N HIS A 188 1.01 -7.39 13.67
CA HIS A 188 0.26 -7.86 14.83
C HIS A 188 -1.05 -8.54 14.46
N ASN A 189 -1.58 -8.26 13.27
CA ASN A 189 -2.74 -8.92 12.71
C ASN A 189 -2.39 -10.09 11.77
N GLY A 190 -1.17 -10.61 11.83
CA GLY A 190 -0.80 -11.88 11.19
C GLY A 190 -0.37 -11.79 9.73
N ALA A 191 -0.17 -10.60 9.16
CA ALA A 191 0.46 -10.47 7.85
C ALA A 191 1.93 -10.93 7.92
N ASP A 192 2.38 -11.67 6.91
CA ASP A 192 3.78 -12.09 6.82
C ASP A 192 4.68 -10.89 6.48
N VAL A 193 5.67 -10.63 7.32
CA VAL A 193 6.69 -9.57 7.13
C VAL A 193 8.10 -10.14 6.93
N PHE A 194 8.23 -11.45 6.74
CA PHE A 194 9.50 -12.16 6.55
C PHE A 194 9.59 -12.93 5.22
N PHE A 195 8.62 -12.74 4.32
CA PHE A 195 8.56 -13.39 3.01
C PHE A 195 9.80 -13.14 2.13
N ASP A 196 9.96 -13.99 1.11
CA ASP A 196 11.02 -13.93 0.09
C ASP A 196 12.43 -13.78 0.70
N ASN A 197 12.72 -14.61 1.71
CA ASN A 197 14.00 -14.59 2.44
C ASN A 197 14.29 -13.19 3.02
N HIS A 198 13.38 -12.72 3.88
CA HIS A 198 13.42 -11.41 4.54
C HIS A 198 13.55 -10.23 3.54
N PHE A 199 12.89 -10.32 2.38
CA PHE A 199 12.84 -9.22 1.42
C PHE A 199 12.35 -7.88 2.02
N PRO A 200 11.34 -7.86 2.92
CA PRO A 200 10.93 -6.63 3.61
C PRO A 200 12.08 -5.87 4.28
N LEU A 201 13.01 -6.59 4.93
CA LEU A 201 14.18 -5.99 5.56
C LEU A 201 15.12 -5.39 4.50
N VAL A 202 15.38 -6.14 3.42
CA VAL A 202 16.21 -5.66 2.30
C VAL A 202 15.61 -4.39 1.68
N LEU A 203 14.29 -4.35 1.48
CA LEU A 203 13.58 -3.19 0.94
C LEU A 203 13.70 -1.97 1.88
N ALA A 204 13.44 -2.17 3.18
CA ALA A 204 13.56 -1.12 4.18
C ALA A 204 14.98 -0.55 4.25
N CYS A 205 16.01 -1.42 4.20
CA CYS A 205 17.41 -1.01 4.16
C CYS A 205 17.75 -0.23 2.89
N THR A 206 17.28 -0.70 1.73
CA THR A 206 17.50 -0.01 0.43
C THR A 206 16.94 1.41 0.47
N LYS A 207 15.80 1.59 1.14
CA LYS A 207 15.11 2.88 1.27
C LYS A 207 15.57 3.72 2.45
N GLY A 208 16.52 3.26 3.25
CA GLY A 208 17.03 3.99 4.41
C GLY A 208 16.01 4.13 5.55
N LYS A 209 15.01 3.24 5.65
CA LYS A 209 13.91 3.34 6.63
C LYS A 209 14.32 2.77 7.99
N LEU A 210 15.11 3.53 8.76
CA LEU A 210 15.72 3.07 10.01
C LEU A 210 14.71 2.48 11.01
N GLU A 211 13.59 3.16 11.27
CA GLU A 211 12.63 2.68 12.27
C GLU A 211 11.91 1.39 11.83
N ILE A 212 11.64 1.26 10.53
CA ILE A 212 11.13 0.00 9.95
C ILE A 212 12.18 -1.10 10.04
N VAL A 213 13.46 -0.82 9.77
CA VAL A 213 14.55 -1.79 9.91
C VAL A 213 14.65 -2.27 11.36
N LYS A 214 14.62 -1.36 12.34
CA LYS A 214 14.62 -1.70 13.77
C LYS A 214 13.44 -2.59 14.12
N PHE A 215 12.23 -2.23 13.67
CA PHE A 215 11.03 -3.02 13.90
C PHE A 215 11.14 -4.43 13.31
N LEU A 216 11.55 -4.55 12.06
CA LEU A 216 11.70 -5.85 11.39
C LEU A 216 12.77 -6.72 12.08
N TYR A 217 13.89 -6.12 12.46
CA TYR A 217 14.96 -6.80 13.19
C TYR A 217 14.51 -7.26 14.59
N SER A 218 13.86 -6.39 15.37
CA SER A 218 13.39 -6.73 16.72
C SER A 218 12.35 -7.83 16.73
N ASN A 219 11.63 -8.02 15.61
CA ASN A 219 10.64 -9.08 15.44
C ASN A 219 11.21 -10.34 14.75
N GLY A 220 12.54 -10.43 14.57
CA GLY A 220 13.21 -11.66 14.15
C GLY A 220 13.62 -11.72 12.68
N SER A 221 13.63 -10.61 11.95
CA SER A 221 14.23 -10.61 10.60
C SER A 221 15.73 -10.90 10.66
N ASP A 222 16.20 -11.76 9.75
CA ASP A 222 17.63 -12.04 9.62
C ASP A 222 18.38 -10.85 9.00
N ILE A 223 19.24 -10.22 9.79
CA ILE A 223 20.08 -9.11 9.36
C ILE A 223 21.12 -9.50 8.30
N TYR A 224 21.40 -10.80 8.17
CA TYR A 224 22.33 -11.39 7.19
C TYR A 224 21.63 -11.92 5.93
N ALA A 225 20.32 -11.68 5.80
CA ALA A 225 19.49 -12.21 4.72
C ALA A 225 20.08 -11.95 3.32
N GLN A 226 19.79 -12.87 2.40
CA GLN A 226 20.23 -12.81 0.99
C GLN A 226 21.74 -12.54 0.84
N ASN A 227 22.58 -13.17 1.67
CA ASN A 227 24.04 -13.00 1.70
C ASN A 227 24.49 -11.58 2.07
N ASN A 228 24.07 -11.09 3.24
CA ASN A 228 24.39 -9.74 3.77
C ASN A 228 23.87 -8.59 2.89
N LYS A 229 22.82 -8.83 2.11
CA LYS A 229 22.24 -7.80 1.24
C LYS A 229 21.66 -6.61 2.00
N PRO A 230 20.99 -6.75 3.17
CA PRO A 230 20.51 -5.61 3.94
C PRO A 230 21.60 -4.56 4.21
N PHE A 231 22.80 -5.00 4.57
CA PHE A 231 23.93 -4.11 4.77
C PHE A 231 24.35 -3.43 3.47
N ILE A 232 24.57 -4.18 2.40
CA ILE A 232 25.07 -3.63 1.14
C ILE A 232 24.13 -2.59 0.54
N VAL A 233 22.83 -2.85 0.54
CA VAL A 233 21.85 -1.89 0.02
C VAL A 233 21.67 -0.68 0.94
N SER A 234 21.92 -0.81 2.25
CA SER A 234 21.88 0.33 3.18
C SER A 234 22.97 1.36 2.91
N LEU A 235 24.14 0.93 2.41
CA LEU A 235 25.23 1.84 2.05
C LEU A 235 24.79 2.82 0.96
N SER A 236 23.94 2.35 0.03
CA SER A 236 23.43 3.18 -1.04
C SER A 236 22.27 4.10 -0.64
N SER A 237 21.71 3.92 0.55
CA SER A 237 20.50 4.64 1.00
C SER A 237 20.74 6.10 1.42
N GLY A 238 22.01 6.47 1.67
CA GLY A 238 22.38 7.77 2.24
C GLY A 238 22.04 7.93 3.73
N ASN A 239 21.45 6.92 4.38
CA ASN A 239 21.15 6.94 5.81
C ASN A 239 22.30 6.35 6.63
N LEU A 240 23.24 7.21 7.04
CA LEU A 240 24.40 6.82 7.84
C LEU A 240 24.01 6.25 9.23
N GLN A 241 22.87 6.65 9.79
CA GLN A 241 22.38 6.11 11.05
C GLN A 241 21.91 4.66 10.90
N LEU A 242 21.30 4.33 9.76
CA LEU A 242 21.00 2.95 9.41
C LEU A 242 22.27 2.11 9.28
N VAL A 243 23.29 2.59 8.57
CA VAL A 243 24.56 1.87 8.44
C VAL A 243 25.19 1.61 9.82
N LYS A 244 25.25 2.65 10.68
CA LYS A 244 25.75 2.51 12.05
C LYS A 244 24.94 1.51 12.86
N PHE A 245 23.61 1.55 12.76
CA PHE A 245 22.74 0.60 13.45
C PHE A 245 23.05 -0.85 13.05
N LEU A 246 23.16 -1.14 11.75
CA LEU A 246 23.46 -2.48 11.26
C LEU A 246 24.83 -2.98 11.76
N LEU A 247 25.85 -2.11 11.76
CA LEU A 247 27.19 -2.44 12.29
C LEU A 247 27.14 -2.72 13.80
N GLN A 248 26.36 -1.94 14.56
CA GLN A 248 26.14 -2.17 16.00
C GLN A 248 25.45 -3.51 16.28
N GLN A 249 24.62 -4.01 15.36
CA GLN A 249 23.99 -5.34 15.46
C GLN A 249 24.92 -6.49 15.04
N GLY A 250 26.21 -6.23 14.82
CA GLY A 250 27.22 -7.26 14.56
C GLY A 250 27.44 -7.60 13.10
N VAL A 251 26.86 -6.83 12.16
CA VAL A 251 27.12 -7.01 10.74
C VAL A 251 28.61 -6.79 10.44
N ASN A 252 29.25 -7.80 9.88
CA ASN A 252 30.65 -7.70 9.48
C ASN A 252 30.81 -7.00 8.12
N ALA A 253 31.21 -5.72 8.17
CA ALA A 253 31.48 -4.91 6.97
C ALA A 253 32.57 -5.49 6.06
N THR A 254 33.48 -6.33 6.59
CA THR A 254 34.63 -6.83 5.82
C THR A 254 34.24 -7.89 4.78
N ILE A 255 33.09 -8.57 4.93
CA ILE A 255 32.65 -9.63 4.02
C ILE A 255 32.48 -9.10 2.59
N ASN A 256 31.93 -7.89 2.46
CA ASN A 256 31.68 -7.23 1.17
C ASN A 256 32.49 -5.94 1.02
N ARG A 257 33.69 -5.92 1.60
CA ARG A 257 34.51 -4.71 1.75
C ARG A 257 34.76 -3.94 0.46
N GLU A 258 35.17 -4.64 -0.60
CA GLU A 258 35.48 -3.99 -1.90
C GLU A 258 34.24 -3.31 -2.47
N GLN A 259 33.08 -3.98 -2.41
CA GLN A 259 31.81 -3.42 -2.84
C GLN A 259 31.39 -2.24 -1.97
N ALA A 260 31.53 -2.35 -0.65
CA ALA A 260 31.18 -1.29 0.31
C ALA A 260 32.01 -0.01 0.08
N ILE A 261 33.33 -0.15 -0.09
CA ILE A 261 34.22 0.98 -0.39
C ILE A 261 33.86 1.60 -1.74
N LYS A 262 33.65 0.78 -2.78
CA LYS A 262 33.30 1.27 -4.12
C LYS A 262 31.99 2.06 -4.12
N ILE A 263 30.99 1.63 -3.36
CA ILE A 263 29.72 2.36 -3.19
C ILE A 263 30.00 3.74 -2.56
N ALA A 264 30.69 3.76 -1.42
CA ALA A 264 30.99 5.00 -0.70
C ALA A 264 31.81 6.01 -1.57
N GLU A 265 32.79 5.52 -2.33
CA GLU A 265 33.55 6.33 -3.28
C GLU A 265 32.69 6.89 -4.40
N SER A 266 31.81 6.07 -4.98
CA SER A 266 30.92 6.49 -6.08
C SER A 266 29.91 7.55 -5.66
N GLN A 267 29.54 7.56 -4.38
CA GLN A 267 28.64 8.55 -3.78
C GLN A 267 29.38 9.80 -3.27
N PHE A 268 30.71 9.75 -3.22
CA PHE A 268 31.56 10.79 -2.64
C PHE A 268 31.23 11.06 -1.15
N ASP A 269 30.84 10.03 -0.40
CA ASP A 269 30.46 10.14 1.02
C ASP A 269 31.66 9.83 1.93
N LEU A 270 32.37 10.89 2.35
CA LEU A 270 33.51 10.78 3.27
C LEU A 270 33.11 10.19 4.64
N HIS A 271 31.92 10.50 5.13
CA HIS A 271 31.46 10.04 6.43
C HIS A 271 31.19 8.54 6.41
N LEU A 272 30.64 8.02 5.30
CA LEU A 272 30.51 6.59 5.08
C LEU A 272 31.87 5.89 5.00
N ILE A 273 32.85 6.49 4.31
CA ILE A 273 34.22 5.96 4.25
C ILE A 273 34.83 5.86 5.66
N GLU A 274 34.71 6.91 6.48
CA GLU A 274 35.17 6.91 7.88
C GLU A 274 34.53 5.79 8.69
N ILE A 275 33.19 5.66 8.65
CA ILE A 275 32.46 4.58 9.33
C ILE A 275 32.98 3.20 8.90
N LEU A 276 33.18 2.97 7.60
CA LEU A 276 33.66 1.69 7.09
C LEU A 276 35.09 1.39 7.58
N ILE A 277 35.98 2.39 7.56
CA ILE A 277 37.36 2.24 8.07
C ILE A 277 37.36 1.90 9.55
N ASP A 278 36.58 2.62 10.36
CA ASP A 278 36.45 2.41 11.80
C ASP A 278 35.94 1.00 12.13
N ASN A 279 35.19 0.40 11.20
CA ASN A 279 34.65 -0.96 11.30
C ASN A 279 35.48 -2.01 10.53
N GLY A 280 36.77 -1.73 10.28
CA GLY A 280 37.74 -2.72 9.79
C GLY A 280 37.87 -2.83 8.26
N CYS A 281 37.17 -1.99 7.48
CA CYS A 281 37.32 -1.93 6.02
C CYS A 281 38.58 -1.13 5.59
N SER A 282 39.77 -1.56 6.02
CA SER A 282 41.04 -0.88 5.73
C SER A 282 41.65 -1.23 4.36
N GLY A 283 41.23 -0.52 3.30
CA GLY A 283 41.85 -0.55 1.96
C GLY A 283 43.32 -0.14 2.00
N ARG A 284 44.29 -1.05 1.76
CA ARG A 284 45.72 -0.73 1.75
C ARG A 284 46.15 0.38 0.77
N ASN A 285 45.31 0.76 -0.20
CA ASN A 285 45.66 1.73 -1.24
C ASN A 285 44.61 2.84 -1.51
N VAL A 286 43.48 2.91 -0.79
CA VAL A 286 42.32 3.67 -1.32
C VAL A 286 41.87 4.85 -0.45
N THR A 287 42.20 4.91 0.83
CA THR A 287 41.57 5.92 1.71
C THR A 287 42.24 7.28 1.63
N TRP A 288 43.57 7.36 1.61
CA TRP A 288 44.29 8.65 1.58
C TRP A 288 44.39 9.26 0.19
N GLU A 289 44.59 8.47 -0.87
CA GLU A 289 44.68 8.99 -2.24
C GLU A 289 43.32 9.43 -2.80
N SER A 290 42.25 8.68 -2.54
CA SER A 290 40.88 9.08 -2.93
C SER A 290 40.40 10.29 -2.13
N ALA A 291 40.68 10.36 -0.81
CA ALA A 291 40.37 11.55 0.00
C ALA A 291 41.20 12.78 -0.42
N LYS A 292 42.50 12.62 -0.77
CA LYS A 292 43.32 13.69 -1.37
C LYS A 292 42.75 14.18 -2.69
N LYS A 293 42.28 13.27 -3.54
CA LYS A 293 41.64 13.61 -4.82
C LYS A 293 40.34 14.38 -4.62
N PHE A 294 39.57 14.07 -3.57
CA PHE A 294 38.38 14.80 -3.12
C PHE A 294 38.70 16.24 -2.66
N ILE A 295 39.71 16.39 -1.79
CA ILE A 295 40.17 17.70 -1.26
C ILE A 295 40.64 18.60 -2.42
N ASN A 296 41.43 18.05 -3.34
CA ASN A 296 41.95 18.78 -4.50
C ASN A 296 40.87 19.15 -5.53
N LYS A 297 39.84 18.32 -5.74
CA LYS A 297 38.82 18.56 -6.77
C LYS A 297 37.79 19.63 -6.39
N LYS A 298 37.55 19.85 -5.09
CA LYS A 298 36.56 20.83 -4.60
C LYS A 298 37.17 22.15 -4.08
N ASN A 299 38.49 22.34 -4.12
CA ASN A 299 39.17 23.49 -3.49
C ASN A 299 38.76 23.69 -2.02
N ILE A 300 38.34 22.62 -1.34
CA ILE A 300 37.96 22.67 0.07
C ILE A 300 39.24 22.64 0.85
N ASN A 301 39.59 23.75 1.49
CA ASN A 301 40.67 23.79 2.47
C ASN A 301 40.11 23.24 3.79
N PRO A 302 40.41 21.99 4.19
CA PRO A 302 39.74 21.39 5.33
C PRO A 302 40.22 22.08 6.60
N TRP A 303 39.32 22.60 7.42
CA TRP A 303 39.59 23.13 8.77
C TRP A 303 40.43 22.24 9.72
N TRP A 304 40.70 20.97 9.38
CA TRP A 304 41.62 20.10 10.12
C TRP A 304 43.06 20.13 9.57
N TYR A 305 43.33 20.79 8.43
CA TYR A 305 44.70 21.10 7.98
C TYR A 305 45.45 21.98 8.98
N SER A 306 44.74 22.76 9.80
CA SER A 306 45.31 23.53 10.92
C SER A 306 45.53 22.72 12.20
N PHE A 307 45.02 21.48 12.28
CA PHE A 307 45.22 20.57 13.41
C PHE A 307 46.46 19.68 13.28
N GLN A 308 47.40 20.03 12.39
CA GLN A 308 48.76 19.49 12.41
C GLN A 308 49.58 19.90 13.66
N SER A 309 48.99 20.62 14.63
CA SER A 309 49.68 21.11 15.82
C SER A 309 49.23 20.54 17.17
N THR A 310 48.21 19.67 17.26
CA THR A 310 47.90 19.01 18.53
C THR A 310 47.82 17.49 18.39
N LYS A 311 48.84 16.86 18.98
CA LYS A 311 48.92 15.44 19.33
C LYS A 311 47.66 15.02 20.08
N ASP A 312 46.84 14.17 19.48
CA ASP A 312 46.18 13.02 20.11
C ASP A 312 44.95 12.60 19.29
N PHE A 313 45.11 11.61 18.38
CA PHE A 313 44.13 10.52 18.20
C PHE A 313 44.54 9.42 17.19
N GLY A 314 45.58 9.59 16.38
CA GLY A 314 45.90 8.66 15.28
C GLY A 314 47.18 7.81 15.42
N THR A 315 47.80 7.75 16.59
CA THR A 315 49.22 7.33 16.71
C THR A 315 49.49 5.82 16.79
N ARG A 316 48.49 4.93 16.72
CA ARG A 316 48.76 3.47 16.84
C ARG A 316 48.95 2.70 15.53
N VAL A 317 48.63 3.29 14.37
CA VAL A 317 48.78 2.57 13.08
C VAL A 317 49.81 3.20 12.14
N LEU A 318 50.24 4.45 12.38
CA LEU A 318 51.16 5.16 11.47
C LEU A 318 52.62 5.22 11.92
N LYS A 319 52.98 4.69 13.09
CA LYS A 319 54.36 4.81 13.59
C LYS A 319 55.37 3.95 12.79
N ASN A 320 54.94 2.81 12.23
CA ASN A 320 55.85 1.90 11.52
C ASN A 320 56.02 2.19 10.02
N THR A 321 55.30 3.17 9.47
CA THR A 321 55.43 3.56 8.06
C THR A 321 56.21 4.86 7.87
N TRP A 322 56.40 5.67 8.91
CA TRP A 322 57.11 6.95 8.80
C TRP A 322 58.63 6.85 8.97
N GLU A 323 59.14 5.92 9.79
CA GLU A 323 60.59 5.72 9.97
C GLU A 323 61.29 5.15 8.71
N ASN A 324 60.55 4.45 7.84
CA ASN A 324 61.11 3.86 6.62
C ASN A 324 61.14 4.83 5.41
N ILE A 325 60.44 5.96 5.46
CA ILE A 325 60.39 6.92 4.34
C ILE A 325 61.41 8.04 4.53
N TYR A 326 61.86 8.32 5.76
CA TYR A 326 62.80 9.40 6.04
C TYR A 326 64.29 9.03 5.83
N MET A 327 64.63 7.73 5.73
CA MET A 327 66.01 7.26 5.54
C MET A 327 66.42 7.06 4.07
N SER A 328 65.57 7.43 3.10
CA SER A 328 65.89 7.33 1.67
C SER A 328 66.11 8.70 0.99
N PHE A 329 66.19 9.79 1.76
CA PHE A 329 66.44 11.15 1.25
C PHE A 329 67.51 11.89 2.07
N SER A 330 68.63 11.22 2.34
CA SER A 330 69.90 11.86 2.74
C SER A 330 71.05 11.29 1.95
#